data_AF-A0A1W9QQP2-F1
#
_entry.id   AF-A0A1W9QQP2-F1
#
_cell.length_a   1.000
_cell.length_b   1.000
_cell.length_c   1.000
_cell.angle_alpha   90.00
_cell.angle_beta   90.00
_cell.angle_gamma   90.00
#
_symmetry.space_group_name_H-M   'P 1'
#
loop_
_entity.id
_entity.type
_entity.pdbx_description
1 polymer ?
#
loop_
_entity_poly.entity_id
_entity_poly.type
_entity_poly.pdbx_seq_one_letter_code
_entity_poly.pdbx_strand_id
1 'polypeptide(L)' 'MIKLKQINKKIKLFEKKYGQTLVQFENKIKQSKNEDFEEWDNLIEWEAYNHFQEQLTKTINDSRNNNHWR' A
#
# COMPACT_ATOMS: atom_id res chain seq x y z
N MET A 1 -11.51 -12.37 -3.03
CA MET A 1 -11.08 -11.34 -4.01
C MET A 1 -11.59 -9.92 -3.72
N ILE A 2 -12.73 -9.71 -3.03
CA ILE A 2 -13.29 -8.37 -2.75
C ILE A 2 -12.32 -7.49 -1.93
N LYS A 3 -11.66 -8.05 -0.91
CA LYS A 3 -10.69 -7.33 -0.07
C LYS A 3 -9.53 -6.74 -0.88
N LEU A 4 -8.86 -7.52 -1.73
CA LEU A 4 -7.74 -7.03 -2.57
C LEU A 4 -8.19 -5.89 -3.50
N LYS A 5 -9.39 -5.98 -4.10
CA LYS A 5 -9.93 -4.90 -4.93
C LYS A 5 -10.20 -3.62 -4.12
N GLN A 6 -10.66 -3.73 -2.87
CA GLN A 6 -10.88 -2.58 -1.99
C GLN A 6 -9.55 -1.91 -1.59
N ILE A 7 -8.53 -2.70 -1.25
CA ILE A 7 -7.19 -2.19 -0.91
C ILE A 7 -6.56 -1.49 -2.11
N ASN A 8 -6.64 -2.08 -3.31
CA ASN A 8 -6.12 -1.45 -4.52
C ASN A 8 -6.83 -0.13 -4.82
N LYS A 9 -8.14 -0.03 -4.54
CA LYS A 9 -8.87 1.24 -4.67
C LYS A 9 -8.39 2.28 -3.68
N LYS A 10 -8.08 1.90 -2.43
CA LYS A 10 -7.54 2.79 -1.40
C LYS A 10 -6.14 3.30 -1.77
N ILE A 11 -5.25 2.42 -2.20
CA ILE A 11 -3.92 2.78 -2.71
C ILE A 11 -4.04 3.80 -3.87
N LYS A 12 -4.88 3.51 -4.88
CA LYS A 12 -5.12 4.43 -6.00
C LYS A 12 -5.73 5.77 -5.58
N LEU A 13 -6.51 5.79 -4.51
CA LEU A 13 -7.07 7.03 -3.98
C LEU A 13 -5.97 7.91 -3.41
N PHE A 14 -4.99 7.33 -2.70
CA PHE A 14 -3.83 8.06 -2.20
C PHE A 14 -2.93 8.55 -3.34
N GLU A 15 -2.65 7.69 -4.33
CA GLU A 15 -1.92 8.10 -5.54
C GLU A 15 -2.60 9.29 -6.24
N LYS A 16 -3.93 9.28 -6.32
CA LYS A 16 -4.70 10.38 -6.88
C LYS A 16 -4.73 11.63 -5.97
N LYS A 17 -4.81 11.45 -4.64
CA LYS A 17 -4.83 12.55 -3.67
C LYS A 17 -3.53 13.34 -3.73
N TYR A 18 -2.39 12.65 -3.79
CA TYR A 18 -1.07 13.28 -3.76
C TYR A 18 -0.44 13.49 -5.13
N GLY A 19 -0.92 12.79 -6.16
CA GLY A 19 -0.38 12.85 -7.53
C GLY A 19 0.99 12.20 -7.68
N GLN A 20 1.37 11.31 -6.77
CA GLN A 20 2.70 10.69 -6.68
C GLN A 20 2.56 9.22 -6.28
N THR A 21 3.64 8.45 -6.37
CA THR A 21 3.70 7.11 -5.80
C THR A 21 3.98 7.15 -4.31
N LEU A 22 3.72 6.04 -3.60
CA LEU A 22 4.02 5.90 -2.17
C LEU A 22 5.48 6.28 -1.86
N VAL A 23 6.43 5.78 -2.66
CA VAL A 23 7.86 6.03 -2.49
C VAL A 23 8.21 7.52 -2.68
N GLN A 24 7.58 8.18 -3.65
CA GLN A 24 7.79 9.62 -3.86
C GLN A 24 7.25 10.43 -2.68
N PHE A 25 6.07 10.06 -2.20
CA PHE A 25 5.42 10.71 -1.06
C PHE A 25 6.21 10.51 0.25
N GLU A 26 6.70 9.29 0.49
CA GLU A 26 7.57 8.95 1.63
C GLU A 26 8.86 9.79 1.62
N ASN A 27 9.52 9.88 0.46
CA ASN A 27 10.72 10.70 0.30
C ASN A 27 10.43 12.19 0.53
N LYS A 28 9.30 12.69 0.03
CA LYS A 28 8.86 14.08 0.26
C LYS A 28 8.69 14.36 1.75
N ILE A 29 7.98 13.50 2.47
CA ILE A 29 7.73 13.66 3.91
C ILE A 29 9.04 13.63 4.69
N LYS A 30 9.91 12.64 4.43
CA LYS A 30 11.20 12.49 5.12
C LYS A 30 12.17 13.64 4.87
N GLN A 31 12.07 14.29 3.71
CA GLN A 31 12.90 15.45 3.34
C GLN A 31 12.25 16.79 3.70
N SER A 32 10.99 16.78 4.12
CA SER A 32 10.28 18.00 4.52
C SER A 32 10.90 18.56 5.79
N LYS A 33 11.17 19.87 5.79
CA LYS A 33 11.61 20.59 7.00
C LYS A 33 10.45 20.86 7.96
N ASN A 34 9.22 20.84 7.45
CA ASN A 34 8.02 21.05 8.23
C ASN A 34 7.27 19.72 8.33
N GLU A 35 7.12 19.22 9.56
CA GLU A 35 6.31 18.04 9.81
C GLU A 35 4.83 18.41 9.74
N ASP A 36 4.13 17.76 8.82
CA ASP A 36 2.68 17.77 8.74
C ASP A 36 2.17 16.42 9.24
N PHE A 37 1.59 16.42 10.44
CA PHE A 37 1.05 15.21 11.07
C PHE A 37 -0.01 14.52 10.21
N GLU A 38 -0.80 15.28 9.43
CA GLU A 38 -1.77 14.67 8.52
C GLU A 38 -1.05 13.94 7.38
N GLU A 39 0.01 14.52 6.82
CA GLU A 39 0.81 13.85 5.79
C GLU A 39 1.47 12.57 6.33
N TRP A 40 1.99 12.60 7.56
CA TRP A 40 2.53 11.42 8.24
C TRP A 40 1.47 10.34 8.50
N ASP A 41 0.29 10.70 9.00
CA ASP A 41 -0.81 9.75 9.20
C ASP A 41 -1.25 9.11 7.88
N ASN A 42 -1.36 9.91 6.82
CA ASN A 42 -1.68 9.43 5.47
C ASN A 42 -0.58 8.50 4.92
N LEU A 43 0.70 8.77 5.21
CA LEU A 43 1.81 7.90 4.83
C LEU A 43 1.72 6.53 5.51
N ILE A 44 1.52 6.53 6.84
CA ILE A 44 1.39 5.31 7.63
C ILE A 44 0.19 4.47 7.15
N GLU A 45 -0.95 5.11 6.90
CA GLU A 45 -2.13 4.41 6.38
C GLU A 45 -1.85 3.80 4.99
N TRP A 46 -1.17 4.54 4.11
CA TRP A 46 -0.85 4.07 2.77
C TRP A 46 0.15 2.91 2.78
N GLU A 47 1.22 2.98 3.59
CA GLU A 47 2.16 1.88 3.79
C GLU A 47 1.46 0.61 4.30
N ALA A 48 0.54 0.75 5.25
CA ALA A 48 -0.23 -0.37 5.79
C ALA A 48 -1.07 -1.06 4.69
N TYR A 49 -1.74 -0.29 3.82
CA TYR A 49 -2.47 -0.86 2.70
C TYR A 49 -1.56 -1.57 1.70
N ASN A 50 -0.40 -1.00 1.39
CA ASN A 50 0.56 -1.60 0.47
C ASN A 50 1.09 -2.94 1.02
N HIS A 51 1.47 -2.97 2.29
CA HIS A 51 1.92 -4.19 2.95
C HIS A 51 0.81 -5.27 2.99
N PHE A 52 -0.44 -4.88 3.23
CA PHE A 52 -1.56 -5.82 3.24
C PHE A 52 -1.87 -6.36 1.83
N GLN A 53 -1.71 -5.54 0.79
CA GLN A 53 -1.82 -5.97 -0.61
C GLN A 53 -0.77 -7.04 -0.94
N GLU A 54 0.49 -6.82 -0.55
CA GLU A 54 1.59 -7.75 -0.76
C GLU A 54 1.34 -9.09 -0.04
N GLN A 55 0.94 -9.05 1.23
CA GLN A 55 0.62 -10.25 2.00
C GLN A 55 -0.51 -11.05 1.35
N LEU A 56 -1.63 -10.40 1.00
CA LEU A 56 -2.74 -11.08 0.34
C LEU A 56 -2.32 -11.72 -0.99
N THR A 57 -1.46 -11.04 -1.75
CA THR A 57 -0.97 -11.55 -3.03
C THR A 57 -0.06 -12.75 -2.84
N LYS A 58 0.84 -12.71 -1.83
CA LYS A 58 1.67 -13.84 -1.41
C LYS A 58 0.81 -15.02 -0.99
N THR A 59 -0.16 -14.85 -0.07
CA THR A 59 -1.05 -15.94 0.36
C THR A 59 -1.82 -16.57 -0.79
N ILE A 60 -2.29 -15.78 -1.76
CA ILE A 60 -2.97 -16.30 -2.97
C ILE A 60 -2.00 -17.14 -3.82
N ASN A 61 -0.76 -16.68 -4.01
CA ASN A 61 0.24 -17.40 -4.79
C ASN A 61 0.72 -18.67 -4.07
N ASP A 62 0.93 -18.60 -2.76
CA ASP A 62 1.30 -19.77 -1.94
C ASP A 62 0.20 -20.82 -1.98
N SER A 63 -1.07 -20.42 -1.86
CA SER A 63 -2.22 -21.32 -1.98
C SER A 63 -2.31 -21.96 -3.38
N ARG A 64 -1.84 -21.28 -4.43
CA ARG A 64 -1.78 -21.84 -5.80
C ARG A 64 -0.63 -22.83 -5.95
N ASN A 65 0.54 -22.54 -5.40
CA ASN A 65 1.73 -23.41 -5.52
C ASN A 65 1.66 -24.64 -4.61
N ASN A 66 0.98 -24.58 -3.46
CA ASN A 66 0.85 -25.72 -2.54
C ASN A 66 -0.06 -26.85 -3.08
N ASN A 67 -0.81 -26.59 -4.16
CA ASN A 67 -1.62 -27.60 -4.85
C ASN A 67 -0.84 -28.41 -5.92
N HIS A 68 0.47 -28.20 -6.06
CA HIS A 68 1.27 -28.88 -7.10
C HIS A 68 2.03 -30.13 -6.60
N TRP A 69 1.88 -30.52 -5.33
CA TRP A 69 2.56 -31.67 -4.72
C TRP A 69 1.60 -32.68 -4.07
N ARG A 70 0.37 -32.81 -4.59
CA ARG A 70 -0.57 -33.88 -4.22
C ARG A 70 -1.04 -34.63 -5.46
#